data_AF-A0AAU6P0D8-F1
#
_entry.id   AF-A0AAU6P0D8-F1
#
_cell.length_a   1.000
_cell.length_b   1.000
_cell.length_c   1.000
_cell.angle_alpha   90.00
_cell.angle_beta   90.00
_cell.angle_gamma   90.00
#
_symmetry.space_group_name_H-M   'P 1'
#
loop_
_entity.id
_entity.type
_entity.pdbx_description
1 polymer ?
#
loop_
_entity_poly.entity_id
_entity_poly.type
_entity_poly.pdbx_seq_one_letter_code
_entity_poly.pdbx_strand_id
1 'polypeptide(L)'
;MECISVFDMLKIGVGPSSSHTLGPWRAAERWIKELKDKKRFDKVEKISVDLYGSLSLTGKGHATDYAVMLGLNGADPERMPTENIDIIISNIKNTNTLVFNNEKTLPFSIDTDIRFNKKFLPFHANALTFTATINGRNYKSTFYSIGGGFVVKEERKNAKANKIIFYCTFPYPTQNGVELLKYCKDLNLPISGVVLENEKSIRDTETIDAELKRIWNTMLECMYIGCHTEGELPGGLNVRRRAYDMHQKLKGELPYNSPEEWLQVIRQTEVKFRQILKWVSCFALAVNEVNASLGRVVTAPTNGSAGVIPSVLMYYMVIENHEADFKHIKQFLLVAGEIGSIFKKGATISAAMGGCQAEIGVSSAMAAGALCELLGGTPEQVLMAAEIAMEHHLGLTCDPIGGLVQVPCIERNSMGAIKAINAAELALDSDPTKAKVPLDKVVNTMWETAKDMNSKYKETSEGGLAVGVNLVDC
;
A
#
# COMPACT_ATOMS: atom_id res chain seq x y z
N MET A 1 -2.43 6.84 22.69
CA MET A 1 -2.30 5.53 22.03
C MET A 1 -2.65 5.77 20.56
N GLU A 2 -1.84 5.30 19.60
CA GLU A 2 -2.13 5.55 18.17
C GLU A 2 -3.38 4.75 17.77
N CYS A 3 -4.40 5.43 17.24
CA CYS A 3 -5.62 4.80 16.73
C CYS A 3 -5.56 4.80 15.21
N ILE A 4 -5.48 3.62 14.60
CA ILE A 4 -5.29 3.47 13.16
C ILE A 4 -6.56 2.82 12.62
N SER A 5 -7.27 3.54 11.77
CA SER A 5 -8.51 3.06 11.13
C SER A 5 -8.22 1.99 10.09
N VAL A 6 -9.22 1.16 9.76
CA VAL A 6 -9.17 0.28 8.58
C VAL A 6 -8.85 1.07 7.30
N PHE A 7 -9.40 2.28 7.17
CA PHE A 7 -9.16 3.18 6.04
C PHE A 7 -7.78 3.84 6.07
N ASP A 8 -7.09 3.80 7.21
CA ASP A 8 -5.70 4.24 7.31
C ASP A 8 -4.72 3.18 6.74
N MET A 9 -5.12 1.91 6.77
CA MET A 9 -4.36 0.78 6.24
C MET A 9 -4.70 0.49 4.77
N LEU A 10 -5.97 0.66 4.40
CA LEU A 10 -6.52 0.41 3.08
C LEU A 10 -6.90 1.72 2.39
N LYS A 11 -5.95 2.35 1.69
CA LYS A 11 -6.12 3.64 1.03
C LYS A 11 -6.14 3.49 -0.48
N ILE A 12 -7.09 4.14 -1.13
CA ILE A 12 -7.03 4.28 -2.58
C ILE A 12 -5.89 5.24 -2.92
N GLY A 13 -5.21 5.00 -4.03
CA GLY A 13 -4.16 5.86 -4.53
C GLY A 13 -3.69 5.42 -5.90
N VAL A 14 -2.55 5.97 -6.32
CA VAL A 14 -1.90 5.65 -7.59
C VAL A 14 -0.60 4.91 -7.32
N GLY A 15 -0.32 3.90 -8.15
CA GLY A 15 0.97 3.19 -8.18
C GLY A 15 2.15 4.09 -8.58
N PRO A 16 3.39 3.59 -8.55
CA PRO A 16 3.78 2.25 -8.12
C PRO A 16 4.09 2.12 -6.63
N SER A 17 4.25 3.22 -5.88
CA SER A 17 4.78 3.16 -4.51
C SER A 17 4.02 4.04 -3.51
N SER A 18 3.65 3.48 -2.34
CA SER A 18 3.03 4.30 -1.30
C SER A 18 4.03 5.26 -0.65
N SER A 19 5.29 4.83 -0.50
CA SER A 19 6.35 5.61 0.14
C SER A 19 6.92 6.67 -0.82
N HIS A 20 7.00 6.38 -2.11
CA HIS A 20 7.68 7.22 -3.10
C HIS A 20 6.75 7.92 -4.09
N THR A 21 5.50 7.48 -4.21
CA THR A 21 4.49 8.13 -5.06
C THR A 21 3.42 8.80 -4.18
N LEU A 22 2.62 8.01 -3.45
CA LEU A 22 1.51 8.55 -2.67
C LEU A 22 1.98 9.50 -1.55
N GLY A 23 3.03 9.15 -0.83
CA GLY A 23 3.60 9.99 0.23
C GLY A 23 4.02 11.38 -0.25
N PRO A 24 4.94 11.52 -1.22
CA PRO A 24 5.34 12.80 -1.80
C PRO A 24 4.17 13.63 -2.35
N TRP A 25 3.19 12.96 -2.96
CA TRP A 25 1.97 13.61 -3.45
C TRP A 25 1.17 14.23 -2.30
N ARG A 26 0.88 13.45 -1.24
CA ARG A 26 0.22 13.93 -0.01
C ARG A 26 1.04 15.02 0.70
N ALA A 27 2.36 14.96 0.63
CA ALA A 27 3.24 15.99 1.18
C ALA A 27 3.08 17.33 0.45
N ALA A 28 2.94 17.30 -0.88
CA ALA A 28 2.66 18.50 -1.68
C ALA A 28 1.29 19.11 -1.33
N GLU A 29 0.24 18.29 -1.21
CA GLU A 29 -1.09 18.76 -0.78
C GLU A 29 -1.05 19.46 0.59
N ARG A 30 -0.36 18.84 1.55
CA ARG A 30 -0.18 19.43 2.90
C ARG A 30 0.62 20.72 2.86
N TRP A 31 1.62 20.80 1.99
CA TRP A 31 2.42 22.01 1.84
C TRP A 31 1.63 23.15 1.19
N ILE A 32 0.81 22.86 0.17
CA ILE A 32 -0.11 23.83 -0.42
C ILE A 32 -1.08 24.35 0.65
N LYS A 33 -1.71 23.46 1.40
CA LYS A 33 -2.60 23.83 2.51
C LYS A 33 -1.89 24.74 3.51
N GLU A 34 -0.68 24.39 3.90
CA GLU A 34 0.13 25.23 4.79
C GLU A 34 0.38 26.65 4.22
N LEU A 35 0.70 26.75 2.92
CA LEU A 35 0.91 28.05 2.28
C LEU A 35 -0.37 28.88 2.26
N LYS A 36 -1.54 28.24 2.04
CA LYS A 36 -2.85 28.89 2.07
C LYS A 36 -3.21 29.35 3.48
N ASP A 37 -3.09 28.47 4.48
CA ASP A 37 -3.36 28.78 5.89
C ASP A 37 -2.51 29.96 6.40
N LYS A 38 -1.26 30.07 5.92
CA LYS A 38 -0.33 31.16 6.25
C LYS A 38 -0.48 32.40 5.37
N LYS A 39 -1.45 32.45 4.45
CA LYS A 39 -1.68 33.55 3.49
C LYS A 39 -0.43 33.89 2.66
N ARG A 40 0.30 32.84 2.25
CA ARG A 40 1.56 32.90 1.48
C ARG A 40 1.42 32.40 0.06
N PHE A 41 0.39 31.59 -0.21
CA PHE A 41 0.14 30.96 -1.50
C PHE A 41 0.19 31.94 -2.68
N ASP A 42 -0.56 33.04 -2.61
CA ASP A 42 -0.65 34.01 -3.72
C ASP A 42 0.69 34.69 -4.05
N LYS A 43 1.58 34.76 -3.05
CA LYS A 43 2.89 35.44 -3.14
C LYS A 43 4.02 34.52 -3.61
N VAL A 44 3.74 33.26 -3.93
CA VAL A 44 4.74 32.32 -4.42
C VAL A 44 5.15 32.71 -5.85
N GLU A 45 6.45 32.95 -6.06
CA GLU A 45 7.03 33.32 -7.36
C GLU A 45 7.69 32.13 -8.04
N LYS A 46 8.34 31.27 -7.25
CA LYS A 46 9.06 30.08 -7.72
C LYS A 46 8.96 28.95 -6.70
N ILE A 47 8.96 27.71 -7.18
CA ILE A 47 8.99 26.49 -6.38
C ILE A 47 10.22 25.67 -6.73
N SER A 48 10.87 25.07 -5.74
CA SER A 48 11.83 23.99 -5.92
C SER A 48 11.62 22.90 -4.89
N VAL A 49 11.97 21.67 -5.25
CA VAL A 49 11.80 20.47 -4.42
C VAL A 49 13.12 19.71 -4.35
N ASP A 50 13.57 19.44 -3.13
CA ASP A 50 14.74 18.63 -2.86
C ASP A 50 14.31 17.27 -2.30
N LEU A 51 14.63 16.19 -3.00
CA LEU A 51 14.41 14.81 -2.59
C LEU A 51 15.69 14.26 -1.95
N TYR A 52 15.57 13.45 -0.89
CA TYR A 52 16.69 12.98 -0.08
C TYR A 52 16.63 11.47 0.21
N GLY A 53 17.80 10.87 0.45
CA GLY A 53 17.93 9.49 0.89
C GLY A 53 17.34 8.49 -0.10
N SER A 54 16.64 7.47 0.41
CA SER A 54 16.02 6.42 -0.42
C SER A 54 15.04 7.01 -1.45
N LEU A 55 14.29 8.05 -1.07
CA LEU A 55 13.40 8.80 -1.97
C LEU A 55 14.12 9.38 -3.18
N SER A 56 15.40 9.72 -3.04
CA SER A 56 16.22 10.18 -4.16
C SER A 56 16.86 9.04 -4.95
N LEU A 57 17.18 7.90 -4.33
CA LEU A 57 17.92 6.82 -4.97
C LEU A 57 17.02 6.04 -5.94
N THR A 58 15.79 5.72 -5.52
CA THR A 58 14.83 4.95 -6.32
C THR A 58 13.70 5.81 -6.90
N GLY A 59 13.69 7.12 -6.60
CA GLY A 59 12.58 8.01 -6.93
C GLY A 59 12.21 8.08 -8.41
N LYS A 60 13.16 7.88 -9.34
CA LYS A 60 12.85 7.79 -10.78
C LYS A 60 12.09 6.51 -11.13
N GLY A 61 12.52 5.36 -10.62
CA GLY A 61 11.81 4.08 -10.79
C GLY A 61 10.43 4.07 -10.11
N HIS A 62 10.27 4.85 -9.04
CA HIS A 62 9.01 4.99 -8.32
C HIS A 62 8.14 6.20 -8.76
N ALA A 63 8.55 6.92 -9.81
CA ALA A 63 7.84 8.11 -10.32
C ALA A 63 7.57 9.20 -9.25
N THR A 64 8.52 9.42 -8.33
CA THR A 64 8.45 10.44 -7.29
C THR A 64 8.38 11.86 -7.84
N ASP A 65 9.09 12.12 -8.93
CA ASP A 65 9.02 13.39 -9.65
C ASP A 65 7.61 13.63 -10.22
N TYR A 66 6.95 12.60 -10.74
CA TYR A 66 5.58 12.68 -11.24
C TYR A 66 4.64 12.98 -10.08
N ALA A 67 4.76 12.25 -8.98
CA ALA A 67 3.95 12.47 -7.78
C ALA A 67 4.08 13.89 -7.21
N VAL A 68 5.30 14.44 -7.16
CA VAL A 68 5.54 15.81 -6.73
C VAL A 68 4.87 16.80 -7.67
N MET A 69 5.00 16.61 -8.98
CA MET A 69 4.37 17.50 -9.98
C MET A 69 2.83 17.45 -9.90
N LEU A 70 2.24 16.26 -9.81
CA LEU A 70 0.80 16.07 -9.70
C LEU A 70 0.24 16.64 -8.41
N GLY A 71 0.94 16.42 -7.29
CA GLY A 71 0.57 17.00 -6.00
C GLY A 71 0.70 18.52 -5.97
N LEU A 72 1.75 19.08 -6.57
CA LEU A 72 1.89 20.52 -6.72
C LEU A 72 0.86 21.12 -7.69
N ASN A 73 0.42 20.36 -8.69
CA ASN A 73 -0.68 20.75 -9.58
C ASN A 73 -2.05 20.76 -8.87
N GLY A 74 -2.16 20.13 -7.69
CA GLY A 74 -3.41 20.05 -6.91
C GLY A 74 -4.32 18.90 -7.32
N ALA A 75 -3.80 17.91 -8.06
CA ALA A 75 -4.53 16.69 -8.38
C ALA A 75 -4.73 15.83 -7.12
N ASP A 76 -5.90 15.22 -6.97
CA ASP A 76 -6.18 14.29 -5.85
C ASP A 76 -5.80 12.86 -6.25
N PRO A 77 -4.84 12.21 -5.58
CA PRO A 77 -4.38 10.86 -5.92
C PRO A 77 -5.47 9.79 -5.79
N GLU A 78 -6.56 10.05 -5.07
CA GLU A 78 -7.67 9.11 -4.95
C GLU A 78 -8.69 9.22 -6.09
N ARG A 79 -8.78 10.39 -6.73
CA ARG A 79 -9.92 10.73 -7.62
C ARG A 79 -9.51 11.11 -9.03
N MET A 80 -8.26 11.53 -9.24
CA MET A 80 -7.83 12.03 -10.55
C MET A 80 -7.78 10.90 -11.60
N PRO A 81 -8.39 11.04 -12.79
CA PRO A 81 -8.35 10.01 -13.84
C PRO A 81 -6.92 9.69 -14.27
N THR A 82 -6.46 8.45 -14.13
CA THR A 82 -5.04 8.07 -14.29
C THR A 82 -4.48 8.35 -15.69
N GLU A 83 -5.34 8.35 -16.71
CA GLU A 83 -5.03 8.75 -18.08
C GLU A 83 -4.55 10.21 -18.21
N ASN A 84 -4.90 11.08 -17.25
CA ASN A 84 -4.46 12.47 -17.24
C ASN A 84 -3.03 12.64 -16.71
N ILE A 85 -2.42 11.61 -16.11
CA ILE A 85 -1.06 11.70 -15.57
C ILE A 85 -0.09 12.11 -16.67
N ASP A 86 -0.05 11.37 -17.77
CA ASP A 86 0.88 11.64 -18.88
C ASP A 86 0.63 13.00 -19.52
N ILE A 87 -0.63 13.44 -19.58
CA ILE A 87 -1.01 14.75 -20.11
C ILE A 87 -0.42 15.86 -19.24
N ILE A 88 -0.61 15.80 -17.93
CA ILE A 88 -0.11 16.82 -16.99
C ILE A 88 1.42 16.86 -17.02
N ILE A 89 2.08 15.70 -16.94
CA ILE A 89 3.54 15.62 -16.93
C ILE A 89 4.13 16.12 -18.26
N SER A 90 3.56 15.73 -19.40
CA SER A 90 4.01 16.19 -20.71
C SER A 90 3.84 17.70 -20.88
N ASN A 91 2.74 18.27 -20.39
CA ASN A 91 2.52 19.70 -20.43
C ASN A 91 3.57 20.48 -19.63
N ILE A 92 3.89 20.03 -18.41
CA ILE A 92 4.94 20.66 -17.59
C ILE A 92 6.29 20.57 -18.30
N LYS A 93 6.63 19.39 -18.84
CA LYS A 93 7.89 19.15 -19.56
C LYS A 93 8.05 20.03 -20.80
N ASN A 94 6.99 20.17 -21.60
CA ASN A 94 7.05 20.90 -22.87
C ASN A 94 7.02 22.42 -22.68
N THR A 95 6.34 22.90 -21.64
CA THR A 95 6.15 24.36 -21.41
C THR A 95 7.12 24.95 -20.39
N ASN A 96 7.77 24.13 -19.56
CA ASN A 96 8.49 24.57 -18.35
C ASN A 96 7.61 25.44 -17.43
N THR A 97 6.31 25.11 -17.35
CA THR A 97 5.35 25.78 -16.46
C THR A 97 4.56 24.78 -15.64
N LEU A 98 4.26 25.16 -14.40
CA LEU A 98 3.40 24.41 -13.48
C LEU A 98 2.15 25.24 -13.20
N VAL A 99 0.97 24.65 -13.42
CA VAL A 99 -0.30 25.22 -12.93
C VAL A 99 -0.44 24.83 -11.46
N PHE A 100 0.12 25.64 -10.57
CA PHE A 100 0.21 25.40 -9.14
C PHE A 100 -1.18 25.43 -8.48
N ASN A 101 -1.52 24.32 -7.80
CA ASN A 101 -2.84 24.02 -7.24
C ASN A 101 -4.02 24.29 -8.19
N ASN A 102 -3.82 24.13 -9.49
CA ASN A 102 -4.79 24.45 -10.53
C ASN A 102 -5.32 25.91 -10.48
N GLU A 103 -4.55 26.83 -9.89
CA GLU A 103 -4.95 28.22 -9.61
C GLU A 103 -3.98 29.26 -10.19
N LYS A 104 -2.67 28.96 -10.20
CA LYS A 104 -1.64 29.93 -10.60
C LYS A 104 -0.57 29.29 -11.46
N THR A 105 -0.25 29.90 -12.60
CA THR A 105 0.88 29.44 -13.43
C THR A 105 2.21 29.97 -12.90
N LEU A 106 3.18 29.09 -12.72
CA LEU A 106 4.54 29.40 -12.27
C LEU A 106 5.58 28.83 -13.25
N PRO A 107 6.73 29.50 -13.44
CA PRO A 107 7.86 28.89 -14.12
C PRO A 107 8.36 27.69 -13.31
N PHE A 108 8.50 26.53 -13.93
CA PHE A 108 8.91 25.30 -13.28
C PHE A 108 9.58 24.36 -14.29
N SER A 109 10.88 24.14 -14.12
CA SER A 109 11.66 23.21 -14.94
C SER A 109 12.00 21.97 -14.13
N ILE A 110 11.59 20.80 -14.63
CA ILE A 110 11.81 19.51 -13.96
C ILE A 110 13.30 19.30 -13.63
N ASP A 111 14.19 19.65 -14.57
CA ASP A 111 15.63 19.38 -14.46
C ASP A 111 16.32 20.26 -13.40
N THR A 112 15.82 21.47 -13.14
CA THR A 112 16.46 22.41 -12.20
C THR A 112 15.73 22.54 -10.87
N ASP A 113 14.41 22.34 -10.89
CA ASP A 113 13.52 22.60 -9.76
C ASP A 113 13.14 21.32 -9.01
N ILE A 114 13.39 20.12 -9.55
CA ILE A 114 13.35 18.86 -8.79
C ILE A 114 14.76 18.28 -8.66
N ARG A 115 15.28 18.23 -7.44
CA ARG A 115 16.68 17.86 -7.16
C ARG A 115 16.75 16.55 -6.39
N PHE A 116 17.52 15.62 -6.93
CA PHE A 116 17.77 14.30 -6.34
C PHE A 116 19.08 14.34 -5.54
N ASN A 117 18.98 14.29 -4.20
CA ASN A 117 20.13 14.36 -3.30
C ASN A 117 20.40 13.00 -2.63
N LYS A 118 21.61 12.46 -2.79
CA LYS A 118 22.06 11.21 -2.12
C LYS A 118 22.17 11.31 -0.60
N LYS A 119 22.06 12.52 -0.03
CA LYS A 119 22.17 12.76 1.41
C LYS A 119 20.92 12.23 2.13
N PHE A 120 21.11 11.49 3.22
CA PHE A 120 20.05 11.10 4.14
C PHE A 120 19.82 12.16 5.22
N LEU A 121 18.55 12.38 5.60
CA LEU A 121 18.20 13.24 6.73
C LEU A 121 17.99 12.40 8.01
N PRO A 122 18.18 12.98 9.22
CA PRO A 122 18.31 12.17 10.44
C PRO A 122 17.04 11.44 10.92
N PHE A 123 15.84 11.89 10.54
CA PHE A 123 14.59 11.35 11.08
C PHE A 123 14.09 10.10 10.36
N HIS A 124 14.11 10.08 9.03
CA HIS A 124 13.64 8.95 8.23
C HIS A 124 14.36 8.95 6.86
N ALA A 125 14.50 7.76 6.26
CA ALA A 125 15.23 7.57 5.00
C ALA A 125 14.58 8.28 3.80
N ASN A 126 13.26 8.44 3.83
CA ASN A 126 12.49 9.07 2.77
C ASN A 126 12.10 10.49 3.20
N ALA A 127 12.78 11.49 2.65
CA ALA A 127 12.53 12.88 2.98
C ALA A 127 12.48 13.76 1.73
N LEU A 128 11.66 14.81 1.80
CA LEU A 128 11.58 15.85 0.77
C LEU A 128 11.41 17.23 1.39
N THR A 129 12.03 18.23 0.78
CA THR A 129 11.87 19.65 1.17
C THR A 129 11.27 20.44 0.03
N PHE A 130 10.12 21.07 0.29
CA PHE A 130 9.58 22.08 -0.60
C PHE A 130 10.13 23.46 -0.24
N THR A 131 10.55 24.22 -1.25
CA THR A 131 10.99 25.61 -1.12
C THR A 131 10.13 26.49 -2.02
N ALA A 132 9.51 27.51 -1.46
CA ALA A 132 8.88 28.60 -2.21
C ALA A 132 9.72 29.88 -2.10
N THR A 133 9.97 30.55 -3.22
CA THR A 133 10.50 31.92 -3.22
C THR A 133 9.33 32.89 -3.15
N ILE A 134 9.34 33.77 -2.15
CA ILE A 134 8.31 34.77 -1.88
C ILE A 134 9.01 36.09 -1.60
N ASN A 135 8.79 37.12 -2.43
CA ASN A 135 9.44 38.43 -2.32
C ASN A 135 10.98 38.30 -2.20
N GLY A 136 11.58 37.42 -3.02
CA GLY A 136 13.02 37.12 -2.99
C GLY A 136 13.54 36.35 -1.76
N ARG A 137 12.67 35.89 -0.85
CA ARG A 137 13.04 35.08 0.32
C ARG A 137 12.54 33.65 0.20
N ASN A 138 13.33 32.70 0.68
CA ASN A 138 13.00 31.29 0.62
C ASN A 138 12.21 30.84 1.86
N TYR A 139 11.06 30.21 1.62
CA TYR A 139 10.25 29.54 2.62
C TYR A 139 10.32 28.03 2.44
N LYS A 140 10.80 27.31 3.46
CA LYS A 140 11.06 25.86 3.38
C LYS A 140 10.17 25.06 4.31
N SER A 141 9.80 23.85 3.89
CA SER A 141 9.17 22.85 4.75
C SER A 141 9.62 21.45 4.35
N THR A 142 10.18 20.72 5.30
CA THR A 142 10.63 19.33 5.14
C THR A 142 9.52 18.38 5.58
N PHE A 143 9.30 17.34 4.80
CA PHE A 143 8.38 16.25 5.09
C PHE A 143 9.10 14.90 4.99
N TYR A 144 8.55 13.90 5.66
CA TYR A 144 9.02 12.52 5.62
C TYR A 144 7.87 11.59 5.25
N SER A 145 8.12 10.70 4.30
CA SER A 145 7.18 9.65 3.91
C SER A 145 7.51 8.37 4.67
N ILE A 146 6.68 7.99 5.63
CA ILE A 146 7.00 6.96 6.65
C ILE A 146 6.39 5.58 6.36
N GLY A 147 5.98 5.32 5.12
CA GLY A 147 5.33 4.08 4.67
C GLY A 147 3.80 4.20 4.59
N GLY A 148 3.14 3.34 3.81
CA GLY A 148 1.66 3.30 3.67
C GLY A 148 1.00 4.62 3.24
N GLY A 149 1.72 5.51 2.57
CA GLY A 149 1.24 6.84 2.18
C GLY A 149 1.14 7.86 3.33
N PHE A 150 1.62 7.50 4.53
CA PHE A 150 1.67 8.43 5.66
C PHE A 150 2.82 9.42 5.52
N VAL A 151 2.53 10.68 5.81
CA VAL A 151 3.50 11.77 5.77
C VAL A 151 3.54 12.45 7.12
N VAL A 152 4.74 12.82 7.57
CA VAL A 152 4.94 13.69 8.74
C VAL A 152 5.80 14.87 8.37
N LYS A 153 5.55 16.02 9.00
CA LYS A 153 6.35 17.23 8.78
C LYS A 153 7.49 17.29 9.80
N GLU A 154 8.66 17.75 9.36
CA GLU A 154 9.74 18.09 10.28
C GLU A 154 9.36 19.34 11.09
N GLU A 155 9.24 19.18 12.41
CA GLU A 155 9.08 20.31 13.33
C GLU A 155 10.42 20.63 14.00
N ARG A 156 10.74 21.92 14.15
CA ARG A 156 11.93 22.35 14.90
C ARG A 156 11.70 22.05 16.39
N LYS A 157 12.66 21.33 17.00
CA LYS A 157 12.75 20.94 18.42
C LYS A 157 12.04 21.92 19.36
N ASN A 158 10.77 21.62 19.71
CA ASN A 158 10.01 22.07 20.90
C ASN A 158 8.50 21.90 20.76
N ALA A 159 8.01 21.30 19.70
CA ALA A 159 6.64 20.86 19.65
C ALA A 159 6.56 19.43 20.21
N LYS A 160 6.10 19.31 21.46
CA LYS A 160 5.43 18.09 21.98
C LYS A 160 4.16 17.74 21.15
N ALA A 161 3.98 18.33 19.97
CA ALA A 161 2.84 18.28 19.08
C ALA A 161 2.88 17.12 18.07
N ASN A 162 3.94 16.30 18.05
CA ASN A 162 3.90 14.98 17.40
C ASN A 162 2.91 13.99 18.07
N LYS A 163 2.12 14.46 19.04
CA LYS A 163 0.92 13.78 19.57
C LYS A 163 -0.42 14.27 18.97
N ILE A 164 -0.43 15.21 18.03
CA ILE A 164 -1.67 15.91 17.59
C ILE A 164 -2.31 15.31 16.31
N ILE A 165 -2.14 14.02 16.01
CA ILE A 165 -2.92 13.38 14.91
C ILE A 165 -3.86 12.25 15.39
N PHE A 166 -3.83 11.85 16.66
CA PHE A 166 -4.63 10.71 17.15
C PHE A 166 -5.43 11.04 18.42
N TYR A 167 -6.25 12.10 18.35
CA TYR A 167 -7.24 12.43 19.40
C TYR A 167 -8.56 11.66 19.25
N CYS A 168 -8.61 10.59 18.45
CA CYS A 168 -9.68 9.62 18.57
C CYS A 168 -9.22 8.55 19.55
N THR A 169 -9.93 8.37 20.66
CA THR A 169 -9.79 7.20 21.50
C THR A 169 -10.82 6.20 21.04
N PHE A 170 -10.37 5.18 20.30
CA PHE A 170 -11.23 4.02 20.06
C PHE A 170 -11.76 3.47 21.39
N PRO A 171 -13.02 2.99 21.45
CA PRO A 171 -13.59 2.38 22.64
C PRO A 171 -12.81 1.12 23.05
N TYR A 172 -12.26 0.39 22.08
CA TYR A 172 -11.48 -0.82 22.27
C TYR A 172 -10.10 -0.66 21.61
N PRO A 173 -9.24 0.21 22.17
CA PRO A 173 -7.97 0.53 21.54
C PRO A 173 -7.04 -0.67 21.67
N THR A 174 -6.65 -1.23 20.54
CA THR A 174 -5.77 -2.41 20.44
C THR A 174 -4.34 -1.96 20.13
N GLN A 175 -3.34 -2.47 20.83
CA GLN A 175 -1.92 -2.34 20.45
C GLN A 175 -1.32 -3.62 19.89
N ASN A 176 -1.76 -4.76 20.41
CA ASN A 176 -1.18 -6.07 20.16
C ASN A 176 -2.28 -7.15 20.12
N GLY A 177 -1.89 -8.36 19.72
CA GLY A 177 -2.79 -9.50 19.62
C GLY A 177 -3.43 -9.89 20.95
N VAL A 178 -2.67 -9.85 22.05
CA VAL A 178 -3.20 -10.16 23.40
C VAL A 178 -4.35 -9.25 23.80
N GLU A 179 -4.22 -7.94 23.57
CA GLU A 179 -5.28 -6.96 23.82
C GLU A 179 -6.49 -7.20 22.91
N LEU A 180 -6.27 -7.50 21.64
CA LEU A 180 -7.35 -7.80 20.69
C LEU A 180 -8.19 -9.00 21.14
N LEU A 181 -7.53 -10.10 21.52
CA LEU A 181 -8.20 -11.30 22.03
C LEU A 181 -8.99 -11.02 23.30
N LYS A 182 -8.44 -10.19 24.19
CA LYS A 182 -9.14 -9.76 25.40
C LYS A 182 -10.45 -9.05 25.04
N TYR A 183 -10.44 -8.10 24.11
CA TYR A 183 -11.67 -7.40 23.71
C TYR A 183 -12.66 -8.33 23.00
N CYS A 184 -12.20 -9.25 22.16
CA CYS A 184 -13.06 -10.26 21.52
C CYS A 184 -13.80 -11.08 22.57
N LYS A 185 -13.08 -11.52 23.62
CA LYS A 185 -13.64 -12.28 24.73
C LYS A 185 -14.60 -11.45 25.60
N ASP A 186 -14.19 -10.25 25.99
CA ASP A 186 -14.97 -9.38 26.88
C ASP A 186 -16.29 -8.94 26.22
N LEU A 187 -16.30 -8.75 24.89
CA LEU A 187 -17.47 -8.35 24.11
C LEU A 187 -18.26 -9.53 23.52
N ASN A 188 -17.70 -10.74 23.56
CA ASN A 188 -18.21 -11.91 22.83
C ASN A 188 -18.44 -11.61 21.33
N LEU A 189 -17.44 -10.98 20.70
CA LEU A 189 -17.45 -10.61 19.29
C LEU A 189 -16.23 -11.22 18.56
N PRO A 190 -16.37 -11.53 17.25
CA PRO A 190 -15.20 -11.81 16.41
C PRO A 190 -14.34 -10.54 16.25
N ILE A 191 -13.15 -10.67 15.67
CA ILE A 191 -12.22 -9.54 15.47
C ILE A 191 -12.89 -8.46 14.61
N SER A 192 -13.52 -8.84 13.50
CA SER A 192 -14.28 -7.89 12.66
C SER A 192 -15.34 -7.11 13.44
N GLY A 193 -15.99 -7.75 14.43
CA GLY A 193 -16.97 -7.11 15.30
C GLY A 193 -16.35 -6.04 16.20
N VAL A 194 -15.23 -6.35 16.86
CA VAL A 194 -14.50 -5.38 17.69
C VAL A 194 -14.02 -4.19 16.86
N VAL A 195 -13.48 -4.46 15.67
CA VAL A 195 -12.98 -3.42 14.75
C VAL A 195 -14.12 -2.55 14.25
N LEU A 196 -15.29 -3.12 13.96
CA LEU A 196 -16.46 -2.35 13.56
C LEU A 196 -16.93 -1.40 14.66
N GLU A 197 -16.92 -1.82 15.94
CA GLU A 197 -17.26 -0.93 17.05
C GLU A 197 -16.25 0.21 17.22
N ASN A 198 -14.97 -0.03 16.93
CA ASN A 198 -13.97 1.03 16.88
C ASN A 198 -14.22 2.01 15.74
N GLU A 199 -14.54 1.53 14.53
CA GLU A 199 -14.84 2.40 13.39
C GLU A 199 -16.11 3.24 13.60
N LYS A 200 -17.14 2.65 14.25
CA LYS A 200 -18.37 3.36 14.61
C LYS A 200 -18.14 4.53 15.56
N SER A 201 -17.00 4.56 16.28
CA SER A 201 -16.67 5.68 17.15
C SER A 201 -16.19 6.92 16.40
N ILE A 202 -15.87 6.80 15.11
CA ILE A 202 -15.36 7.89 14.27
C ILE A 202 -16.22 8.18 13.04
N ARG A 203 -17.06 7.24 12.59
CA ARG A 203 -17.96 7.37 11.43
C ARG A 203 -19.25 6.58 11.65
N ASP A 204 -20.33 6.97 11.01
CA ASP A 204 -21.57 6.17 10.97
C ASP A 204 -21.41 4.89 10.11
N THR A 205 -22.35 3.97 10.27
CA THR A 205 -22.27 2.64 9.63
C THR A 205 -22.42 2.73 8.12
N GLU A 206 -23.26 3.63 7.63
CA GLU A 206 -23.50 3.88 6.21
C GLU A 206 -22.23 4.37 5.51
N THR A 207 -21.51 5.29 6.16
CA THR A 207 -20.22 5.80 5.67
C THR A 207 -19.15 4.71 5.68
N ILE A 208 -19.08 3.90 6.73
CA ILE A 208 -18.15 2.75 6.79
C ILE A 208 -18.44 1.79 5.63
N ASP A 209 -19.70 1.44 5.41
CA ASP A 209 -20.09 0.52 4.36
C ASP A 209 -19.81 1.08 2.96
N ALA A 210 -20.09 2.38 2.74
CA ALA A 210 -19.81 3.05 1.48
C ALA A 210 -18.30 3.08 1.16
N GLU A 211 -17.46 3.38 2.15
CA GLU A 211 -16.00 3.43 1.96
C GLU A 211 -15.40 2.04 1.76
N LEU A 212 -15.88 1.01 2.48
CA LEU A 212 -15.46 -0.39 2.26
C LEU A 212 -15.89 -0.90 0.89
N LYS A 213 -17.10 -0.54 0.42
CA LYS A 213 -17.51 -0.82 -0.98
C LYS A 213 -16.61 -0.12 -1.97
N ARG A 214 -16.25 1.15 -1.73
CA ARG A 214 -15.34 1.90 -2.61
C ARG A 214 -13.98 1.24 -2.73
N ILE A 215 -13.43 0.78 -1.61
CA ILE A 215 -12.16 0.02 -1.56
C ILE A 215 -12.28 -1.26 -2.37
N TRP A 216 -13.31 -2.07 -2.12
CA TRP A 216 -13.50 -3.33 -2.84
C TRP A 216 -13.70 -3.12 -4.34
N ASN A 217 -14.54 -2.16 -4.73
CA ASN A 217 -14.77 -1.87 -6.15
C ASN A 217 -13.48 -1.42 -6.84
N THR A 218 -12.64 -0.63 -6.17
CA THR A 218 -11.32 -0.23 -6.69
C THR A 218 -10.38 -1.43 -6.83
N MET A 219 -10.39 -2.35 -5.85
CA MET A 219 -9.63 -3.59 -5.90
C MET A 219 -10.07 -4.48 -7.07
N LEU A 220 -11.38 -4.66 -7.24
CA LEU A 220 -11.98 -5.47 -8.30
C LEU A 220 -11.71 -4.88 -9.68
N GLU A 221 -11.90 -3.57 -9.83
CA GLU A 221 -11.59 -2.83 -11.07
C GLU A 221 -10.10 -2.94 -11.42
N CYS A 222 -9.20 -2.82 -10.42
CA CYS A 222 -7.77 -2.98 -10.64
C CYS A 222 -7.40 -4.40 -11.13
N MET A 223 -7.95 -5.46 -10.50
CA MET A 223 -7.79 -6.84 -10.98
C MET A 223 -8.34 -7.01 -12.40
N TYR A 224 -9.51 -6.44 -12.68
CA TYR A 224 -10.13 -6.48 -14.01
C TYR A 224 -9.23 -5.81 -15.05
N ILE A 225 -8.80 -4.57 -14.83
CA ILE A 225 -7.91 -3.84 -15.76
C ILE A 225 -6.64 -4.66 -16.00
N GLY A 226 -6.00 -5.19 -14.96
CA GLY A 226 -4.77 -5.97 -15.09
C GLY A 226 -4.94 -7.25 -15.91
N CYS A 227 -6.05 -7.97 -15.74
CA CYS A 227 -6.38 -9.16 -16.53
C CYS A 227 -6.71 -8.85 -18.00
N HIS A 228 -7.06 -7.60 -18.33
CA HIS A 228 -7.50 -7.19 -19.67
C HIS A 228 -6.51 -6.26 -20.40
N THR A 229 -5.39 -5.91 -19.77
CA THR A 229 -4.37 -5.06 -20.37
C THR A 229 -3.18 -5.89 -20.82
N GLU A 230 -2.96 -5.93 -22.13
CA GLU A 230 -1.73 -6.49 -22.70
C GLU A 230 -0.60 -5.45 -22.75
N GLY A 231 0.60 -5.89 -23.11
CA GLY A 231 1.75 -5.00 -23.33
C GLY A 231 2.91 -5.28 -22.38
N GLU A 232 3.83 -4.32 -22.31
CA GLU A 232 5.01 -4.36 -21.44
C GLU A 232 4.89 -3.29 -20.36
N LEU A 233 5.52 -3.54 -19.20
CA LEU A 233 5.57 -2.58 -18.10
C LEU A 233 6.55 -1.44 -18.42
N PRO A 234 6.26 -0.21 -17.97
CA PRO A 234 7.16 0.93 -18.16
C PRO A 234 8.43 0.78 -17.31
N GLY A 235 9.42 1.66 -17.48
CA GLY A 235 10.63 1.68 -16.62
C GLY A 235 11.84 0.94 -17.19
N GLY A 236 11.73 0.35 -18.38
CA GLY A 236 12.90 -0.08 -19.18
C GLY A 236 13.40 -1.50 -18.94
N LEU A 237 12.72 -2.30 -18.09
CA LEU A 237 12.99 -3.73 -17.91
C LEU A 237 12.29 -4.63 -18.93
N ASN A 238 11.48 -4.05 -19.84
CA ASN A 238 10.73 -4.76 -20.88
C ASN A 238 9.93 -5.98 -20.34
N VAL A 239 9.42 -5.87 -19.10
CA VAL A 239 8.69 -6.96 -18.45
C VAL A 239 7.31 -7.08 -19.10
N ARG A 240 7.07 -8.19 -19.80
CA ARG A 240 5.76 -8.52 -20.37
C ARG A 240 4.70 -8.68 -19.27
N ARG A 241 3.53 -8.08 -19.47
CA ARG A 241 2.33 -8.32 -18.64
C ARG A 241 1.88 -9.77 -18.82
N ARG A 242 1.90 -10.55 -17.74
CA ARG A 242 1.57 -11.98 -17.72
C ARG A 242 0.13 -12.23 -17.29
N ALA A 243 -0.49 -11.32 -16.55
CA ALA A 243 -1.86 -11.49 -16.08
C ALA A 243 -2.85 -11.68 -17.24
N TYR A 244 -2.69 -10.89 -18.31
CA TYR A 244 -3.49 -11.02 -19.53
C TYR A 244 -3.41 -12.44 -20.13
N ASP A 245 -2.21 -12.94 -20.40
CA ASP A 245 -2.01 -14.26 -21.02
C ASP A 245 -2.50 -15.41 -20.12
N MET A 246 -2.39 -15.25 -18.80
CA MET A 246 -2.92 -16.20 -17.82
C MET A 246 -4.45 -16.19 -17.83
N HIS A 247 -5.06 -15.02 -17.78
CA HIS A 247 -6.51 -14.85 -17.79
C HIS A 247 -7.14 -15.40 -19.06
N GLN A 248 -6.55 -15.17 -20.24
CA GLN A 248 -7.06 -15.74 -21.51
C GLN A 248 -7.13 -17.28 -21.48
N LYS A 249 -6.23 -17.94 -20.73
CA LYS A 249 -6.20 -19.41 -20.59
C LYS A 249 -7.13 -19.93 -19.49
N LEU A 250 -7.58 -19.06 -18.58
CA LEU A 250 -8.40 -19.41 -17.42
C LEU A 250 -9.87 -19.04 -17.59
N LYS A 251 -10.17 -17.97 -18.33
CA LYS A 251 -11.53 -17.47 -18.52
C LYS A 251 -12.41 -18.51 -19.22
N GLY A 252 -13.68 -18.56 -18.82
CA GLY A 252 -14.71 -19.34 -19.53
C GLY A 252 -15.17 -18.65 -20.83
N GLU A 253 -16.18 -19.24 -21.46
CA GLU A 253 -16.77 -18.75 -22.72
C GLU A 253 -17.87 -17.70 -22.51
N LEU A 254 -18.37 -17.55 -21.29
CA LEU A 254 -19.46 -16.62 -20.99
C LEU A 254 -19.00 -15.15 -21.13
N PRO A 255 -19.81 -14.29 -21.77
CA PRO A 255 -19.48 -12.88 -21.95
C PRO A 255 -19.68 -12.09 -20.64
N TYR A 256 -18.93 -11.00 -20.50
CA TYR A 256 -19.05 -9.99 -19.45
C TYR A 256 -18.56 -8.64 -19.99
N ASN A 257 -19.09 -7.55 -19.45
CA ASN A 257 -18.76 -6.17 -19.85
C ASN A 257 -18.39 -5.26 -18.67
N SER A 258 -18.45 -5.77 -17.44
CA SER A 258 -18.06 -5.04 -16.23
C SER A 258 -17.22 -5.91 -15.29
N PRO A 259 -16.47 -5.31 -14.35
CA PRO A 259 -15.76 -6.05 -13.31
C PRO A 259 -16.67 -6.95 -12.46
N GLU A 260 -17.91 -6.52 -12.19
CA GLU A 260 -18.90 -7.28 -11.43
C GLU A 260 -19.42 -8.47 -12.23
N GLU A 261 -19.75 -8.29 -13.51
CA GLU A 261 -20.14 -9.38 -14.40
C GLU A 261 -18.99 -10.39 -14.55
N TRP A 262 -17.75 -9.92 -14.66
CA TRP A 262 -16.55 -10.76 -14.72
C TRP A 262 -16.42 -11.65 -13.49
N LEU A 263 -16.64 -11.11 -12.28
CA LEU A 263 -16.67 -11.89 -11.05
C LEU A 263 -17.76 -12.98 -11.08
N GLN A 264 -18.99 -12.62 -11.50
CA GLN A 264 -20.10 -13.58 -11.58
C GLN A 264 -19.86 -14.68 -12.60
N VAL A 265 -19.19 -14.39 -13.71
CA VAL A 265 -18.82 -15.39 -14.72
C VAL A 265 -17.78 -16.36 -14.15
N ILE A 266 -16.78 -15.89 -13.38
CA ILE A 266 -15.79 -16.79 -12.77
C ILE A 266 -16.45 -17.78 -11.80
N ARG A 267 -17.45 -17.36 -11.02
CA ARG A 267 -18.22 -18.23 -10.11
C ARG A 267 -18.91 -19.41 -10.82
N GLN A 268 -19.16 -19.28 -12.12
CA GLN A 268 -19.80 -20.33 -12.93
C GLN A 268 -18.79 -21.33 -13.52
N THR A 269 -17.49 -21.12 -13.27
CA THR A 269 -16.45 -22.03 -13.74
C THR A 269 -16.14 -23.11 -12.70
N GLU A 270 -15.95 -24.34 -13.15
CA GLU A 270 -15.42 -25.41 -12.29
C GLU A 270 -13.90 -25.24 -12.16
N VAL A 271 -13.42 -25.06 -10.92
CA VAL A 271 -12.01 -24.79 -10.64
C VAL A 271 -11.35 -26.00 -9.98
N LYS A 272 -10.39 -26.63 -10.67
CA LYS A 272 -9.54 -27.70 -10.09
C LYS A 272 -8.42 -27.09 -9.26
N PHE A 273 -7.83 -27.86 -8.35
CA PHE A 273 -6.72 -27.39 -7.48
C PHE A 273 -5.60 -26.64 -8.22
N ARG A 274 -5.11 -27.16 -9.35
CA ARG A 274 -4.09 -26.46 -10.16
C ARG A 274 -4.57 -25.12 -10.73
N GLN A 275 -5.86 -24.98 -11.00
CA GLN A 275 -6.46 -23.72 -11.46
C GLN A 275 -6.63 -22.72 -10.30
N ILE A 276 -6.83 -23.18 -9.06
CA ILE A 276 -6.85 -22.30 -7.88
C ILE A 276 -5.54 -21.51 -7.79
N LEU A 277 -4.40 -22.22 -7.83
CA LEU A 277 -3.07 -21.58 -7.80
C LEU A 277 -2.91 -20.57 -8.93
N LYS A 278 -3.34 -20.93 -10.15
CA LYS A 278 -3.24 -20.05 -11.32
C LYS A 278 -4.14 -18.83 -11.21
N TRP A 279 -5.37 -18.96 -10.70
CA TRP A 279 -6.30 -17.84 -10.52
C TRP A 279 -5.76 -16.86 -9.49
N VAL A 280 -5.34 -17.34 -8.32
CA VAL A 280 -4.77 -16.50 -7.27
C VAL A 280 -3.52 -15.77 -7.76
N SER A 281 -2.63 -16.47 -8.47
CA SER A 281 -1.48 -15.85 -9.12
C SER A 281 -1.90 -14.80 -10.16
N CYS A 282 -2.89 -15.11 -11.00
CA CYS A 282 -3.38 -14.20 -12.04
C CYS A 282 -3.90 -12.89 -11.44
N PHE A 283 -4.71 -12.96 -10.38
CA PHE A 283 -5.23 -11.79 -9.68
C PHE A 283 -4.12 -10.94 -9.06
N ALA A 284 -3.14 -11.59 -8.41
CA ALA A 284 -2.04 -10.88 -7.76
C ALA A 284 -1.14 -10.18 -8.78
N LEU A 285 -0.83 -10.87 -9.89
CA LEU A 285 -0.08 -10.32 -11.00
C LEU A 285 -0.83 -9.14 -11.63
N ALA A 286 -2.14 -9.28 -11.87
CA ALA A 286 -2.97 -8.24 -12.48
C ALA A 286 -2.88 -6.92 -11.71
N VAL A 287 -3.09 -6.98 -10.39
CA VAL A 287 -3.02 -5.78 -9.53
C VAL A 287 -1.64 -5.15 -9.55
N ASN A 288 -0.58 -5.96 -9.44
CA ASN A 288 0.78 -5.44 -9.40
C ASN A 288 1.30 -4.94 -10.76
N GLU A 289 0.79 -5.45 -11.87
CA GLU A 289 1.07 -4.93 -13.21
C GLU A 289 0.37 -3.58 -13.46
N VAL A 290 -0.86 -3.41 -12.94
CA VAL A 290 -1.54 -2.10 -12.90
C VAL A 290 -0.79 -1.12 -12.01
N ASN A 291 -0.38 -1.56 -10.81
CA ASN A 291 0.44 -0.77 -9.89
C ASN A 291 1.73 -0.26 -10.55
N ALA A 292 2.48 -1.15 -11.19
CA ALA A 292 3.75 -0.84 -11.84
C ALA A 292 3.61 0.17 -13.00
N SER A 293 2.39 0.41 -13.48
CA SER A 293 2.08 1.27 -14.63
C SER A 293 1.30 2.52 -14.25
N LEU A 294 1.50 3.06 -13.04
CA LEU A 294 0.83 4.27 -12.54
C LEU A 294 -0.71 4.16 -12.53
N GLY A 295 -1.23 2.93 -12.43
CA GLY A 295 -2.67 2.69 -12.32
C GLY A 295 -3.20 2.95 -10.91
N ARG A 296 -4.53 3.00 -10.79
CA ARG A 296 -5.20 3.15 -9.50
C ARG A 296 -5.20 1.83 -8.73
N VAL A 297 -4.78 1.88 -7.46
CA VAL A 297 -4.64 0.71 -6.59
C VAL A 297 -5.11 1.04 -5.17
N VAL A 298 -5.33 0.00 -4.36
CA VAL A 298 -5.54 0.16 -2.92
C VAL A 298 -4.30 -0.32 -2.17
N THR A 299 -3.81 0.46 -1.22
CA THR A 299 -2.70 0.06 -0.35
C THR A 299 -3.11 -1.13 0.50
N ALA A 300 -2.25 -2.14 0.62
CA ALA A 300 -2.53 -3.29 1.47
C ALA A 300 -1.24 -3.96 1.98
N PRO A 301 -0.56 -3.42 3.02
CA PRO A 301 -0.68 -2.06 3.54
C PRO A 301 0.10 -1.04 2.69
N THR A 302 0.81 -1.48 1.65
CA THR A 302 1.49 -0.60 0.67
C THR A 302 1.11 -0.98 -0.77
N ASN A 303 1.48 -0.13 -1.72
CA ASN A 303 1.28 -0.36 -3.16
C ASN A 303 2.08 -1.57 -3.65
N GLY A 304 3.30 -1.75 -3.12
CA GLY A 304 4.17 -2.87 -3.48
C GLY A 304 3.57 -4.23 -3.13
N SER A 305 2.71 -4.28 -2.10
CA SER A 305 1.99 -5.47 -1.66
C SER A 305 0.48 -5.45 -1.97
N ALA A 306 0.04 -4.57 -2.88
CA ALA A 306 -1.38 -4.33 -3.14
C ALA A 306 -2.14 -5.53 -3.70
N GLY A 307 -1.46 -6.51 -4.30
CA GLY A 307 -2.09 -7.66 -4.95
C GLY A 307 -2.55 -8.75 -3.99
N VAL A 308 -1.98 -8.86 -2.79
CA VAL A 308 -2.24 -10.01 -1.89
C VAL A 308 -3.69 -10.01 -1.39
N ILE A 309 -4.13 -8.93 -0.73
CA ILE A 309 -5.47 -8.79 -0.16
C ILE A 309 -6.59 -9.02 -1.20
N PRO A 310 -6.62 -8.33 -2.34
CA PRO A 310 -7.69 -8.52 -3.32
C PRO A 310 -7.68 -9.92 -3.93
N SER A 311 -6.51 -10.55 -4.09
CA SER A 311 -6.42 -11.91 -4.65
C SER A 311 -7.00 -12.97 -3.71
N VAL A 312 -6.73 -12.85 -2.41
CA VAL A 312 -7.25 -13.78 -1.39
C VAL A 312 -8.75 -13.57 -1.19
N LEU A 313 -9.22 -12.32 -1.21
CA LEU A 313 -10.65 -12.03 -1.16
C LEU A 313 -11.37 -12.52 -2.42
N MET A 314 -10.80 -12.33 -3.61
CA MET A 314 -11.34 -12.85 -4.86
C MET A 314 -11.38 -14.38 -4.86
N TYR A 315 -10.35 -15.06 -4.35
CA TYR A 315 -10.36 -16.50 -4.10
C TYR A 315 -11.56 -16.93 -3.27
N TYR A 316 -11.77 -16.29 -2.12
CA TYR A 316 -12.91 -16.61 -1.26
C TYR A 316 -14.24 -16.43 -2.02
N MET A 317 -14.37 -15.33 -2.76
CA MET A 317 -15.62 -14.98 -3.43
C MET A 317 -15.96 -15.84 -4.64
N VAL A 318 -14.99 -16.41 -5.34
CA VAL A 318 -15.23 -17.09 -6.64
C VAL A 318 -14.83 -18.55 -6.67
N ILE A 319 -14.20 -19.06 -5.62
CA ILE A 319 -13.77 -20.46 -5.51
C ILE A 319 -14.33 -21.10 -4.24
N GLU A 320 -14.16 -20.44 -3.09
CA GLU A 320 -14.55 -21.03 -1.80
C GLU A 320 -16.06 -20.90 -1.53
N ASN A 321 -16.59 -19.69 -1.67
CA ASN A 321 -17.98 -19.37 -1.36
C ASN A 321 -18.60 -18.51 -2.47
N HIS A 322 -19.30 -19.17 -3.39
CA HIS A 322 -19.95 -18.52 -4.54
C HIS A 322 -21.14 -17.63 -4.13
N GLU A 323 -21.67 -17.80 -2.91
CA GLU A 323 -22.74 -16.97 -2.34
C GLU A 323 -22.20 -15.79 -1.52
N ALA A 324 -20.88 -15.62 -1.45
CA ALA A 324 -20.27 -14.51 -0.72
C ALA A 324 -20.76 -13.15 -1.27
N ASP A 325 -21.09 -12.26 -0.35
CA ASP A 325 -21.64 -10.94 -0.63
C ASP A 325 -20.86 -9.84 0.11
N PHE A 326 -21.43 -8.64 0.17
CA PHE A 326 -20.80 -7.50 0.84
C PHE A 326 -20.53 -7.72 2.33
N LYS A 327 -21.31 -8.56 3.03
CA LYS A 327 -21.05 -8.85 4.45
C LYS A 327 -19.69 -9.51 4.63
N HIS A 328 -19.35 -10.44 3.74
CA HIS A 328 -18.08 -11.17 3.75
C HIS A 328 -16.91 -10.24 3.37
N ILE A 329 -17.10 -9.38 2.37
CA ILE A 329 -16.12 -8.35 2.01
C ILE A 329 -15.83 -7.43 3.20
N LYS A 330 -16.88 -6.92 3.86
CA LYS A 330 -16.76 -6.06 5.03
C LYS A 330 -16.00 -6.75 6.16
N GLN A 331 -16.38 -7.99 6.48
CA GLN A 331 -15.72 -8.79 7.50
C GLN A 331 -14.21 -8.96 7.21
N PHE A 332 -13.88 -9.36 5.98
CA PHE A 332 -12.50 -9.56 5.55
C PHE A 332 -11.64 -8.29 5.69
N LEU A 333 -12.13 -7.16 5.16
CA LEU A 333 -11.37 -5.91 5.15
C LEU A 333 -11.18 -5.33 6.55
N LEU A 334 -12.15 -5.51 7.46
CA LEU A 334 -12.02 -5.09 8.87
C LEU A 334 -10.92 -5.87 9.59
N VAL A 335 -10.90 -7.21 9.46
CA VAL A 335 -9.85 -8.05 10.06
C VAL A 335 -8.48 -7.72 9.47
N ALA A 336 -8.40 -7.64 8.13
CA ALA A 336 -7.16 -7.31 7.44
C ALA A 336 -6.60 -5.96 7.93
N GLY A 337 -7.44 -4.94 8.05
CA GLY A 337 -7.05 -3.63 8.57
C GLY A 337 -6.46 -3.68 9.98
N GLU A 338 -7.09 -4.41 10.91
CA GLU A 338 -6.61 -4.50 12.28
C GLU A 338 -5.29 -5.29 12.42
N ILE A 339 -5.15 -6.40 11.70
CA ILE A 339 -3.88 -7.14 11.68
C ILE A 339 -2.75 -6.23 11.16
N GLY A 340 -2.99 -5.49 10.08
CA GLY A 340 -2.01 -4.54 9.54
C GLY A 340 -1.68 -3.41 10.53
N SER A 341 -2.68 -2.94 11.29
CA SER A 341 -2.53 -1.96 12.35
C SER A 341 -1.59 -2.46 13.45
N ILE A 342 -1.73 -3.71 13.91
CA ILE A 342 -0.83 -4.33 14.90
C ILE A 342 0.63 -4.31 14.44
N PHE A 343 0.90 -4.72 13.19
CA PHE A 343 2.26 -4.67 12.64
C PHE A 343 2.82 -3.24 12.52
N LYS A 344 1.98 -2.27 12.13
CA LYS A 344 2.39 -0.86 12.06
C LYS A 344 2.74 -0.31 13.44
N LYS A 345 1.95 -0.61 14.48
CA LYS A 345 2.15 -0.12 15.86
C LYS A 345 3.35 -0.81 16.53
N GLY A 346 3.49 -2.12 16.36
CA GLY A 346 4.53 -2.92 17.02
C GLY A 346 5.88 -2.90 16.30
N ALA A 347 5.92 -2.56 15.00
CA ALA A 347 7.13 -2.62 14.20
C ALA A 347 7.13 -1.51 13.11
N THR A 348 6.92 -1.86 11.85
CA THR A 348 6.87 -0.93 10.73
C THR A 348 6.15 -1.57 9.54
N ILE A 349 5.60 -0.72 8.66
CA ILE A 349 5.09 -1.09 7.33
C ILE A 349 5.89 -0.41 6.20
N SER A 350 7.07 0.13 6.52
CA SER A 350 7.93 0.83 5.58
C SER A 350 9.03 -0.10 5.09
N ALA A 351 9.10 -0.38 3.80
CA ALA A 351 10.19 -1.17 3.21
C ALA A 351 11.58 -0.53 3.42
N ALA A 352 11.66 0.80 3.33
CA ALA A 352 12.88 1.54 3.64
C ALA A 352 13.40 1.30 5.08
N MET A 353 12.53 0.88 6.00
CA MET A 353 12.90 0.55 7.38
C MET A 353 13.03 -0.95 7.62
N GLY A 354 12.07 -1.73 7.13
CA GLY A 354 11.88 -3.13 7.51
C GLY A 354 12.12 -4.16 6.41
N GLY A 355 12.46 -3.76 5.19
CA GLY A 355 12.50 -4.68 4.05
C GLY A 355 11.10 -5.12 3.61
N CYS A 356 11.04 -6.11 2.71
CA CYS A 356 9.80 -6.53 2.08
C CYS A 356 8.93 -7.41 3.01
N GLN A 357 9.51 -7.93 4.09
CA GLN A 357 8.75 -8.53 5.20
C GLN A 357 7.71 -7.54 5.77
N ALA A 358 8.04 -6.24 5.81
CA ALA A 358 7.16 -5.19 6.33
C ALA A 358 6.04 -4.79 5.36
N GLU A 359 6.07 -5.29 4.12
CA GLU A 359 5.06 -5.01 3.10
C GLU A 359 4.32 -6.29 2.71
N ILE A 360 5.01 -7.20 2.01
CA ILE A 360 4.44 -8.47 1.52
C ILE A 360 4.15 -9.41 2.70
N GLY A 361 5.05 -9.49 3.68
CA GLY A 361 4.81 -10.30 4.87
C GLY A 361 3.61 -9.82 5.66
N VAL A 362 3.51 -8.50 5.88
CA VAL A 362 2.37 -7.90 6.59
C VAL A 362 1.08 -8.11 5.80
N SER A 363 1.09 -7.90 4.48
CA SER A 363 -0.08 -8.12 3.64
C SER A 363 -0.54 -9.59 3.62
N SER A 364 0.41 -10.53 3.59
CA SER A 364 0.13 -11.97 3.70
C SER A 364 -0.50 -12.30 5.05
N ALA A 365 0.02 -11.74 6.14
CA ALA A 365 -0.55 -11.90 7.48
C ALA A 365 -1.95 -11.30 7.60
N MET A 366 -2.17 -10.10 7.04
CA MET A 366 -3.49 -9.46 6.97
C MET A 366 -4.49 -10.35 6.25
N ALA A 367 -4.12 -10.88 5.09
CA ALA A 367 -4.99 -11.74 4.28
C ALA A 367 -5.26 -13.10 4.95
N ALA A 368 -4.26 -13.71 5.57
CA ALA A 368 -4.39 -14.99 6.26
C ALA A 368 -5.36 -14.90 7.45
N GLY A 369 -5.19 -13.89 8.30
CA GLY A 369 -6.09 -13.66 9.42
C GLY A 369 -7.54 -13.38 8.96
N ALA A 370 -7.69 -12.54 7.94
CA ALA A 370 -9.00 -12.20 7.39
C ALA A 370 -9.71 -13.41 6.75
N LEU A 371 -8.99 -14.24 6.00
CA LEU A 371 -9.54 -15.46 5.42
C LEU A 371 -9.91 -16.48 6.52
N CYS A 372 -9.06 -16.64 7.53
CA CYS A 372 -9.31 -17.54 8.65
C CYS A 372 -10.63 -17.20 9.37
N GLU A 373 -10.92 -15.92 9.60
CA GLU A 373 -12.20 -15.52 10.20
C GLU A 373 -13.40 -15.81 9.28
N LEU A 374 -13.27 -15.61 7.96
CA LEU A 374 -14.32 -15.93 7.00
C LEU A 374 -14.63 -17.42 6.90
N LEU A 375 -13.62 -18.26 7.11
CA LEU A 375 -13.74 -19.72 7.13
C LEU A 375 -14.25 -20.26 8.49
N GLY A 376 -14.53 -19.37 9.45
CA GLY A 376 -15.12 -19.73 10.74
C GLY A 376 -14.10 -19.98 11.87
N GLY A 377 -12.84 -19.58 11.68
CA GLY A 377 -11.81 -19.68 12.71
C GLY A 377 -12.08 -18.79 13.91
N THR A 378 -11.63 -19.22 15.10
CA THR A 378 -11.72 -18.40 16.33
C THR A 378 -10.76 -17.20 16.27
N PRO A 379 -10.96 -16.15 17.09
CA PRO A 379 -10.01 -15.03 17.18
C PRO A 379 -8.56 -15.48 17.40
N GLU A 380 -8.33 -16.52 18.19
CA GLU A 380 -7.01 -17.10 18.41
C GLU A 380 -6.43 -17.76 17.15
N GLN A 381 -7.26 -18.47 16.37
CA GLN A 381 -6.85 -19.04 15.08
C GLN A 381 -6.56 -17.94 14.05
N VAL A 382 -7.31 -16.84 14.06
CA VAL A 382 -7.05 -15.67 13.21
C VAL A 382 -5.67 -15.09 13.49
N LEU A 383 -5.30 -14.93 14.77
CA LEU A 383 -3.96 -14.46 15.13
C LEU A 383 -2.87 -15.48 14.78
N MET A 384 -3.16 -16.78 14.88
CA MET A 384 -2.24 -17.83 14.43
C MET A 384 -2.05 -17.81 12.91
N ALA A 385 -3.10 -17.64 12.11
CA ALA A 385 -2.99 -17.55 10.65
C ALA A 385 -2.10 -16.37 10.23
N ALA A 386 -2.29 -15.21 10.87
CA ALA A 386 -1.45 -14.04 10.66
C ALA A 386 0.02 -14.28 11.07
N GLU A 387 0.22 -15.01 12.16
CA GLU A 387 1.52 -15.39 12.70
C GLU A 387 2.29 -16.31 11.73
N ILE A 388 1.70 -17.45 11.34
CA ILE A 388 2.27 -18.40 10.36
C ILE A 388 2.64 -17.67 9.05
N ALA A 389 1.72 -16.86 8.53
CA ALA A 389 1.97 -16.12 7.30
C ALA A 389 3.18 -15.18 7.42
N MET A 390 3.33 -14.48 8.55
CA MET A 390 4.48 -13.60 8.78
C MET A 390 5.79 -14.38 9.01
N GLU A 391 5.76 -15.50 9.73
CA GLU A 391 6.96 -16.34 9.93
C GLU A 391 7.62 -16.71 8.60
N HIS A 392 6.80 -17.06 7.60
CA HIS A 392 7.24 -17.40 6.24
C HIS A 392 7.73 -16.20 5.40
N HIS A 393 7.81 -15.01 5.98
CA HIS A 393 8.35 -13.80 5.36
C HIS A 393 9.44 -13.10 6.18
N LEU A 394 9.73 -13.55 7.41
CA LEU A 394 10.79 -12.95 8.24
C LEU A 394 12.14 -12.96 7.50
N GLY A 395 12.83 -11.83 7.52
CA GLY A 395 14.12 -11.62 6.85
C GLY A 395 14.02 -11.24 5.36
N LEU A 396 12.82 -11.14 4.78
CA LEU A 396 12.68 -10.80 3.37
C LEU A 396 13.12 -9.35 3.09
N THR A 397 14.18 -9.20 2.30
CA THR A 397 14.80 -7.91 1.92
C THR A 397 13.98 -7.18 0.83
N CYS A 398 14.15 -5.86 0.71
CA CYS A 398 13.46 -5.06 -0.31
C CYS A 398 14.47 -4.39 -1.24
N ASP A 399 14.92 -5.10 -2.27
CA ASP A 399 15.95 -4.61 -3.18
C ASP A 399 15.56 -4.94 -4.63
N PRO A 400 14.61 -4.17 -5.21
CA PRO A 400 14.09 -4.45 -6.55
C PRO A 400 15.03 -3.96 -7.66
N ILE A 401 14.99 -4.65 -8.80
CA ILE A 401 15.81 -4.33 -9.98
C ILE A 401 15.46 -2.93 -10.49
N GLY A 402 16.49 -2.10 -10.68
CA GLY A 402 16.33 -0.71 -11.17
C GLY A 402 15.53 0.21 -10.23
N GLY A 403 15.25 -0.20 -8.99
CA GLY A 403 14.36 0.54 -8.10
C GLY A 403 12.90 0.56 -8.58
N LEU A 404 12.50 -0.44 -9.38
CA LEU A 404 11.16 -0.53 -9.96
C LEU A 404 10.29 -1.51 -9.15
N VAL A 405 9.01 -1.19 -8.93
CA VAL A 405 8.08 -2.10 -8.25
C VAL A 405 7.57 -3.18 -9.22
N GLN A 406 8.51 -3.97 -9.75
CA GLN A 406 8.26 -5.01 -10.77
C GLN A 406 8.89 -6.33 -10.33
N VAL A 407 10.22 -6.46 -10.43
CA VAL A 407 10.94 -7.68 -10.07
C VAL A 407 11.73 -7.45 -8.78
N PRO A 408 11.55 -8.27 -7.74
CA PRO A 408 10.68 -9.45 -7.59
C PRO A 408 9.28 -9.13 -7.00
N CYS A 409 8.84 -7.88 -7.01
CA CYS A 409 7.62 -7.41 -6.34
C CYS A 409 6.35 -8.12 -6.83
N ILE A 410 6.21 -8.32 -8.14
CA ILE A 410 5.02 -8.94 -8.76
C ILE A 410 4.89 -10.40 -8.30
N GLU A 411 5.95 -11.20 -8.41
CA GLU A 411 5.94 -12.60 -7.96
C GLU A 411 5.72 -12.72 -6.46
N ARG A 412 6.28 -11.79 -5.68
CA ARG A 412 6.09 -11.79 -4.22
C ARG A 412 4.63 -11.61 -3.81
N ASN A 413 3.81 -10.88 -4.57
CA ASN A 413 2.38 -10.77 -4.29
C ASN A 413 1.66 -12.09 -4.54
N SER A 414 1.96 -12.76 -5.66
CA SER A 414 1.41 -14.09 -5.91
C SER A 414 1.82 -15.09 -4.82
N MET A 415 3.10 -15.12 -4.44
CA MET A 415 3.58 -16.02 -3.40
C MET A 415 2.98 -15.68 -2.02
N GLY A 416 2.83 -14.39 -1.71
CA GLY A 416 2.21 -13.90 -0.48
C GLY A 416 0.74 -14.30 -0.36
N ALA A 417 -0.02 -14.22 -1.45
CA ALA A 417 -1.42 -14.65 -1.49
C ALA A 417 -1.57 -16.16 -1.27
N ILE A 418 -0.76 -16.99 -1.94
CA ILE A 418 -0.77 -18.45 -1.75
C ILE A 418 -0.40 -18.85 -0.33
N LYS A 419 0.65 -18.23 0.24
CA LYS A 419 1.03 -18.46 1.64
C LYS A 419 -0.06 -18.04 2.61
N ALA A 420 -0.78 -16.95 2.33
CA ALA A 420 -1.87 -16.49 3.18
C ALA A 420 -3.03 -17.49 3.21
N ILE A 421 -3.43 -18.02 2.05
CA ILE A 421 -4.46 -19.06 1.96
C ILE A 421 -4.03 -20.29 2.76
N ASN A 422 -2.82 -20.80 2.51
CA ASN A 422 -2.33 -21.99 3.20
C ASN A 422 -2.15 -21.77 4.72
N ALA A 423 -1.77 -20.56 5.15
CA ALA A 423 -1.64 -20.23 6.57
C ALA A 423 -3.01 -20.21 7.28
N ALA A 424 -4.07 -19.77 6.60
CA ALA A 424 -5.43 -19.84 7.13
C ALA A 424 -5.88 -21.30 7.32
N GLU A 425 -5.66 -22.16 6.33
CA GLU A 425 -5.97 -23.60 6.43
C GLU A 425 -5.23 -24.26 7.59
N LEU A 426 -3.91 -24.03 7.70
CA LEU A 426 -3.10 -24.58 8.79
C LEU A 426 -3.61 -24.13 10.17
N ALA A 427 -4.04 -22.88 10.31
CA ALA A 427 -4.56 -22.35 11.56
C ALA A 427 -5.92 -22.94 11.95
N LEU A 428 -6.80 -23.17 10.97
CA LEU A 428 -8.12 -23.80 11.18
C LEU A 428 -7.99 -25.23 11.72
N ASP A 429 -6.99 -25.98 11.25
CA ASP A 429 -6.70 -27.35 11.68
C ASP A 429 -5.79 -27.44 12.92
N SER A 430 -5.42 -26.30 13.51
CA SER A 430 -4.49 -26.23 14.65
C SER A 430 -5.17 -25.77 15.94
N ASP A 431 -4.61 -26.21 17.08
CA ASP A 431 -4.99 -25.75 18.43
C ASP A 431 -4.13 -24.53 18.84
N PRO A 432 -4.71 -23.31 18.93
CA PRO A 432 -3.97 -22.09 19.31
C PRO A 432 -3.31 -22.15 20.68
N THR A 433 -3.80 -22.99 21.59
CA THR A 433 -3.20 -23.13 22.92
C THR A 433 -1.84 -23.85 22.88
N LYS A 434 -1.51 -24.51 21.75
CA LYS A 434 -0.24 -25.21 21.54
C LYS A 434 0.79 -24.37 20.78
N ALA A 435 0.40 -23.22 20.24
CA ALA A 435 1.28 -22.33 19.51
C ALA A 435 2.50 -21.97 20.37
N LYS A 436 3.69 -22.17 19.82
CA LYS A 436 4.96 -21.86 20.51
C LYS A 436 5.38 -20.42 20.30
N VAL A 437 4.98 -19.84 19.18
CA VAL A 437 5.30 -18.48 18.79
C VAL A 437 3.98 -17.73 18.65
N PRO A 438 3.61 -16.84 19.59
CA PRO A 438 2.43 -16.00 19.42
C PRO A 438 2.72 -14.85 18.45
N LEU A 439 1.67 -14.32 17.82
CA LEU A 439 1.76 -13.21 16.86
C LEU A 439 2.61 -12.03 17.37
N ASP A 440 2.41 -11.62 18.62
CA ASP A 440 3.15 -10.50 19.22
C ASP A 440 4.66 -10.76 19.28
N LYS A 441 5.08 -12.02 19.43
CA LYS A 441 6.50 -12.38 19.37
C LYS A 441 7.02 -12.25 17.95
N VAL A 442 6.25 -12.68 16.94
CA VAL A 442 6.60 -12.54 15.52
C VAL A 442 6.69 -11.07 15.10
N VAL A 443 5.76 -10.22 15.55
CA VAL A 443 5.81 -8.76 15.31
C VAL A 443 7.12 -8.16 15.85
N ASN A 444 7.49 -8.53 17.08
CA ASN A 444 8.75 -8.09 17.69
C ASN A 444 9.98 -8.64 16.93
N THR A 445 9.96 -9.91 16.53
CA THR A 445 11.04 -10.52 15.74
C THR A 445 11.20 -9.81 14.39
N MET A 446 10.10 -9.45 13.73
CA MET A 446 10.12 -8.66 12.49
C MET A 446 10.85 -7.33 12.70
N TRP A 447 10.59 -6.65 13.83
CA TRP A 447 11.23 -5.38 14.17
C TRP A 447 12.73 -5.52 14.46
N GLU A 448 13.14 -6.52 15.24
CA GLU A 448 14.57 -6.76 15.49
C GLU A 448 15.29 -7.14 14.19
N THR A 449 14.70 -8.03 13.38
CA THR A 449 15.23 -8.38 12.05
C THR A 449 15.37 -7.15 11.15
N ALA A 450 14.42 -6.22 11.21
CA ALA A 450 14.47 -4.96 10.46
C ALA A 450 15.62 -4.05 10.90
N LYS A 451 15.93 -3.99 12.21
CA LYS A 451 17.07 -3.22 12.73
C LYS A 451 18.40 -3.83 12.31
N ASP A 452 18.49 -5.16 12.32
CA ASP A 452 19.71 -5.90 11.97
C ASP A 452 19.95 -5.96 10.46
N MET A 453 18.90 -5.78 9.65
CA MET A 453 19.01 -5.76 8.20
C MET A 453 19.91 -4.61 7.73
N ASN A 454 20.97 -4.96 7.00
CA ASN A 454 21.88 -3.98 6.42
C ASN A 454 21.12 -3.01 5.49
N SER A 455 21.43 -1.72 5.55
CA SER A 455 20.74 -0.67 4.79
C SER A 455 20.73 -0.93 3.27
N LYS A 456 21.77 -1.57 2.71
CA LYS A 456 21.85 -1.88 1.27
C LYS A 456 20.86 -2.95 0.80
N TYR A 457 20.24 -3.69 1.72
CA TYR A 457 19.22 -4.70 1.42
C TYR A 457 17.79 -4.21 1.75
N LYS A 458 17.65 -2.93 2.08
CA LYS A 458 16.37 -2.22 2.18
C LYS A 458 16.12 -1.49 0.86
N GLU A 459 15.12 -0.61 0.83
CA GLU A 459 14.63 0.12 -0.35
C GLU A 459 15.64 1.18 -0.88
N THR A 460 16.88 0.79 -1.20
CA THR A 460 17.91 1.65 -1.78
C THR A 460 18.36 1.21 -3.17
N SER A 461 18.10 -0.04 -3.56
CA SER A 461 18.57 -0.64 -4.82
C SER A 461 20.10 -0.68 -4.95
N GLU A 462 20.79 -0.82 -3.82
CA GLU A 462 22.26 -0.85 -3.73
C GLU A 462 22.80 -2.24 -3.35
N GLY A 463 21.96 -3.27 -3.32
CA GLY A 463 22.34 -4.61 -2.89
C GLY A 463 21.72 -5.73 -3.73
N GLY A 464 21.45 -6.86 -3.06
CA GLY A 464 20.60 -7.97 -3.51
C GLY A 464 20.48 -8.23 -5.02
N LEU A 465 19.23 -8.30 -5.51
CA LEU A 465 18.95 -8.52 -6.93
C LEU A 465 19.27 -7.27 -7.75
N ALA A 466 19.18 -6.07 -7.16
CA ALA A 466 19.37 -4.82 -7.88
C ALA A 466 20.80 -4.66 -8.43
N VAL A 467 21.80 -5.20 -7.72
CA VAL A 467 23.20 -5.22 -8.14
C VAL A 467 23.58 -6.57 -8.75
N GLY A 468 22.89 -7.65 -8.39
CA GLY A 468 23.17 -8.99 -8.90
C GLY A 468 22.70 -9.25 -10.34
N VAL A 469 21.71 -8.48 -10.81
CA VAL A 469 21.16 -8.56 -12.17
C VAL A 469 21.27 -7.19 -12.80
N ASN A 470 22.09 -7.02 -13.85
CA ASN A 470 22.24 -5.71 -14.46
C ASN A 470 21.02 -5.37 -15.32
N LEU A 471 20.74 -4.08 -15.45
CA LEU A 471 19.73 -3.56 -16.39
C LEU A 471 20.01 -3.94 -17.86
N VAL A 472 21.26 -4.27 -18.22
CA VAL A 472 21.62 -4.79 -19.55
C VAL A 472 21.35 -6.29 -19.72
N ASP A 473 21.12 -7.01 -18.61
CA ASP A 473 20.76 -8.43 -18.59
C ASP A 473 19.22 -8.63 -18.59
N CYS A 474 18.45 -7.53 -18.50
CA CYS A 474 16.99 -7.47 -18.55
C CYS A 474 16.55 -6.77 -19.84
#